data_AF-A0A382ZUB3-F1
#
_entry.id   AF-A0A382ZUB3-F1
#
_cell.length_a   1.000
_cell.length_b   1.000
_cell.length_c   1.000
_cell.angle_alpha   90.00
_cell.angle_beta   90.00
_cell.angle_gamma   90.00
#
_symmetry.space_group_name_H-M   'P 1'
#
loop_
_entity.id
_entity.type
_entity.pdbx_description
1 polymer ?
#
loop_
_entity_poly.entity_id
_entity_poly.type
_entity_poly.pdbx_seq_one_letter_code
_entity_poly.pdbx_strand_id
1 'polypeptide(L)' 'MSEQTRNFSLCGHSGAGKTALSEAMLFNMGVVNRLGRISDGTTISDYDSGEIERQISLKVSLLNGA' A
#
# COMPACT_ATOMS: atom_id res chain seq x y z
N MET A 1 -13.77 -12.51 24.09
CA MET A 1 -12.82 -11.51 23.52
C MET A 1 -13.20 -11.36 22.07
N SER A 2 -13.68 -10.20 21.63
CA SER A 2 -13.98 -9.99 20.22
C SER A 2 -12.67 -9.79 19.46
N GLU A 3 -12.45 -10.57 18.41
CA GLU A 3 -11.41 -10.26 17.43
C GLU A 3 -11.78 -8.92 16.78
N GLN A 4 -10.99 -7.87 17.06
CA GLN A 4 -11.20 -6.55 16.48
C GLN A 4 -10.53 -6.48 15.10
N THR A 5 -11.04 -7.26 14.15
CA THR A 5 -10.65 -7.14 12.76
C THR A 5 -11.35 -5.92 12.14
N ARG A 6 -10.60 -5.14 11.34
CA ARG A 6 -11.11 -3.99 10.59
C ARG A 6 -10.64 -4.10 9.15
N ASN A 7 -11.58 -4.30 8.23
CA ASN A 7 -11.33 -4.27 6.81
C ASN A 7 -11.72 -2.89 6.28
N PHE A 8 -10.82 -2.24 5.56
CA PHE A 8 -11.07 -0.96 4.91
C PHE A 8 -10.39 -0.92 3.54
N SER A 9 -10.74 0.07 2.73
CA SER A 9 -10.12 0.29 1.42
C SER A 9 -9.71 1.74 1.28
N LEU A 10 -8.57 1.97 0.64
CA LEU A 10 -8.08 3.30 0.30
C LEU A 10 -8.53 3.64 -1.12
N CYS A 11 -9.44 4.61 -1.25
CA CYS A 11 -10.01 5.06 -2.52
C CYS A 11 -9.79 6.57 -2.69
N GLY A 12 -9.68 7.02 -3.95
CA GLY A 12 -9.37 8.41 -4.26
C GLY A 12 -8.70 8.55 -5.63
N HIS A 13 -8.65 9.78 -6.15
CA HIS A 13 -8.09 10.07 -7.48
C HIS A 13 -6.62 9.66 -7.60
N SER A 14 -6.12 9.53 -8.84
CA SER A 14 -4.68 9.30 -9.07
C SER A 14 -3.85 10.40 -8.39
N GLY A 15 -2.73 10.04 -7.78
CA GLY A 15 -1.88 11.00 -7.05
C GLY A 15 -2.39 11.45 -5.68
N ALA A 16 -3.57 11.02 -5.20
CA ALA A 16 -4.11 11.39 -3.89
C ALA A 16 -3.34 10.81 -2.68
N GLY A 17 -2.23 10.10 -2.90
CA GLY A 17 -1.38 9.56 -1.83
C GLY A 17 -1.81 8.21 -1.25
N LYS A 18 -2.73 7.49 -1.89
CA LYS A 18 -3.26 6.19 -1.42
C LYS A 18 -2.15 5.16 -1.14
N THR A 19 -1.30 4.90 -2.13
CA THR A 19 -0.16 3.99 -2.02
C THR A 19 0.81 4.41 -0.91
N ALA A 20 1.13 5.70 -0.84
CA ALA A 20 2.05 6.21 0.16
C ALA A 20 1.47 6.05 1.58
N LEU A 21 0.16 6.24 1.75
CA LEU A 21 -0.52 6.01 3.02
C LEU A 21 -0.53 4.54 3.41
N SER A 22 -0.81 3.62 2.48
CA SER A 22 -0.74 2.18 2.79
C SER A 22 0.67 1.73 3.19
N GLU A 23 1.71 2.25 2.52
CA GLU A 23 3.10 1.98 2.92
C GLU A 23 3.40 2.46 4.33
N ALA A 24 2.97 3.68 4.67
CA ALA A 24 3.15 4.23 6.01
C ALA A 24 2.40 3.42 7.08
N MET A 25 1.20 2.93 6.76
CA MET A 25 0.43 2.05 7.64
C MET A 25 1.18 0.73 7.89
N LEU A 26 1.66 0.06 6.85
CA LEU A 26 2.42 -1.19 6.98
C LEU A 26 3.72 -1.00 7.78
N PHE A 27 4.42 0.10 7.54
CA PHE A 27 5.64 0.44 8.29
C PHE A 27 5.33 0.69 9.77
N ASN A 28 4.28 1.47 10.07
CA ASN A 28 3.87 1.78 11.44
C ASN A 28 3.36 0.54 12.20
N MET A 29 2.76 -0.42 11.49
CA MET A 29 2.37 -1.73 12.06
C MET A 29 3.55 -2.71 12.21
N GLY A 30 4.75 -2.35 11.73
CA GLY A 30 5.93 -3.23 11.77
C GLY A 30 5.88 -4.39 10.78
N VAL A 31 4.94 -4.39 9.83
CA VAL A 31 4.84 -5.40 8.76
C VAL A 31 6.00 -5.27 7.78
N VAL A 32 6.45 -4.04 7.54
CA VAL A 32 7.66 -3.74 6.76
C VAL A 32 8.66 -2.97 7.61
N ASN A 33 9.94 -3.22 7.38
CA ASN A 33 11.05 -2.59 8.11
C ASN A 33 11.57 -1.30 7.45
N ARG A 34 11.05 -0.96 6.27
CA ARG A 34 11.41 0.24 5.50
C ARG A 34 10.17 0.73 4.76
N LEU A 35 10.05 2.05 4.66
CA LEU A 35 9.04 2.70 3.82
C LEU A 35 9.41 2.56 2.33
N GLY A 36 8.56 1.88 1.56
CA GLY A 36 8.70 1.79 0.12
C GLY A 36 8.40 3.11 -0.58
N ARG A 37 8.88 3.25 -1.82
CA ARG A 37 8.66 4.42 -2.66
C ARG A 37 8.15 4.01 -4.03
N ILE A 38 7.16 4.76 -4.52
CA ILE A 38 6.55 4.56 -5.85
C ILE A 38 7.61 4.76 -6.93
N SER A 39 8.41 5.82 -6.83
CA SER A 39 9.53 6.16 -7.73
C SER A 39 10.54 5.03 -7.89
N ASP A 40 10.72 4.23 -6.84
CA ASP A 40 11.73 3.18 -6.78
C ASP A 40 11.11 1.81 -7.11
N GLY A 41 9.78 1.74 -7.32
CA GLY A 41 9.05 0.49 -7.56
C GLY A 41 9.10 -0.48 -6.36
N THR A 42 9.17 0.06 -5.14
CA THR A 42 9.41 -0.72 -3.91
C THR A 42 8.22 -0.75 -2.95
N THR A 43 7.04 -0.29 -3.39
CA THR A 43 5.82 -0.34 -2.57
C THR A 43 5.26 -1.75 -2.56
N ILE A 44 4.61 -2.15 -1.46
CA ILE A 44 4.01 -3.47 -1.30
C ILE A 44 2.72 -3.59 -2.12
N SER A 45 1.98 -2.49 -2.29
CA SER A 45 0.72 -2.54 -3.06
C SER A 45 0.95 -2.62 -4.57
N ASP A 46 1.99 -1.97 -5.10
CA ASP A 46 2.19 -1.75 -6.54
C ASP A 46 3.41 -2.55 -7.04
N TYR A 47 3.30 -3.88 -7.01
CA TYR A 47 4.38 -4.82 -7.36
C TYR A 47 4.36 -5.26 -8.83
N ASP A 48 3.30 -4.95 -9.58
CA ASP A 48 3.22 -5.32 -11.00
C ASP A 48 4.08 -4.40 -11.86
N SER A 49 4.75 -4.97 -12.87
CA SER A 49 5.57 -4.23 -13.82
C SER A 49 4.86 -3.03 -14.46
N GLY A 50 3.55 -3.15 -14.74
CA GLY A 50 2.78 -2.08 -15.35
C GLY A 50 2.45 -0.93 -14.38
N GLU A 51 2.43 -1.21 -13.08
CA GLU A 51 2.24 -0.21 -12.02
C GLU A 51 3.55 0.51 -11.72
N ILE A 52 4.66 -0.23 -11.70
CA ILE A 52 6.01 0.33 -11.55
C ILE A 52 6.37 1.23 -12.74
N GLU A 53 6.11 0.78 -13.97
CA GLU A 53 6.41 1.57 -15.18
C GLU A 53 5.58 2.87 -15.24
N ARG A 54 4.29 2.79 -14.90
CA ARG A 54 3.37 3.92 -15.02
C ARG A 54 3.27 4.78 -13.76
N GLN A 55 3.87 4.33 -12.66
CA GLN A 55 3.85 5.03 -11.37
C GLN A 55 2.42 5.29 -10.85
N ILE A 56 1.49 4.38 -11.16
CA ILE A 56 0.09 4.41 -10.75
C ILE A 56 -0.37 3.01 -10.35
N SER A 57 -1.21 2.89 -9.32
CA SER A 57 -1.88 1.62 -9.00
C SER A 57 -2.90 1.29 -10.08
N LEU A 58 -2.76 0.11 -10.69
CA LEU A 58 -3.66 -0.45 -11.70
C LEU A 58 -4.55 -1.54 -11.10
N LYS A 59 -4.08 -2.20 -10.04
CA LYS A 59 -4.73 -3.32 -9.37
C LYS A 59 -5.03 -2.97 -7.92
N VAL A 60 -6.01 -3.68 -7.35
CA VAL A 60 -6.25 -3.66 -5.91
C VAL A 60 -5.37 -4.72 -5.26
N SER A 61 -4.64 -4.32 -4.22
CA SER A 61 -3.78 -5.22 -3.45
C SER A 61 -4.32 -5.36 -2.03
N LEU A 62 -4.43 -6.60 -1.56
CA LEU A 62 -4.78 -6.90 -0.17
C LEU A 62 -3.53 -6.75 0.70
N LEU A 63 -3.61 -5.87 1.69
CA LEU A 63 -2.52 -5.61 2.63
C LEU A 63 -2.98 -6.02 4.03
N ASN A 64 -2.26 -6.95 4.64
CA ASN A 64 -2.55 -7.43 5.98
C ASN A 64 -1.66 -6.73 7.00
N GLY A 65 -2.28 -6.23 8.08
CA GLY A 65 -1.58 -5.76 9.27
C GLY A 65 -0.98 -6.91 10.08
N ALA A 66 -0.08 -6.56 11.01
CA ALA A 66 0.46 -7.48 12.02
C ALA A 66 -0.54 -7.73 13.16
#